data_AF-A0A368TR02-F1
#
_entry.id   AF-A0A368TR02-F1
#
_cell.length_a   1.000
_cell.length_b   1.000
_cell.length_c   1.000
_cell.angle_alpha   90.00
_cell.angle_beta   90.00
_cell.angle_gamma   90.00
#
_symmetry.space_group_name_H-M   'P 1'
#
loop_
_entity.id
_entity.type
_entity.pdbx_description
1 polymer ?
#
loop_
_entity_poly.entity_id
_entity_poly.type
_entity_poly.pdbx_seq_one_letter_code
_entity_poly.pdbx_strand_id
1 'polypeptide(L)'
;MKDKLKFLGLFLVIGPMAAFYQNEAKGLGKRPIFDQINQERQSDQNKNDSAADKKDNSAAPNMGKYVDDTFSCLKTYKGPITDLSGYHKYDNFNLYDAGSKRVPVESRFDARDGIWHQRKFPDAPNGLPVKISSGSVNGGSLPTPVCFAGGTFIGTNDPKMSWREAKQRPRGRAILLVSDKSIIDGARIDNVGEDGVGLFVPRKHKAVTSYNRHTVRNTWFSNIFDDAIEETQMQTMLVEDTLFDGVMQAVATDPAGGSSDAYRKNLVTLNEVLIRTKPVPHPDKKRAPYGVYHGFGLKMRSATPHSWSIQKSVFAYDDREKPHGNGFASRFRDALSTTESCSNNVIAWMGDSVWPAKVLVERRAIKEIENLNKKFPGCFTILEGREARRFWEGARKNWINCHPQVGRIPKNVSPKLPNGDPSSDISKCDTNAYGGGGTNISATISLVP
;
A
#
# COMPACT_ATOMS: atom_id res chain seq x y z
N MET A 1 17.46 -10.39 80.13
CA MET A 1 16.05 -10.61 79.71
C MET A 1 15.87 -9.84 78.41
N LYS A 2 16.14 -10.46 77.26
CA LYS A 2 15.22 -11.31 76.46
C LYS A 2 14.14 -10.50 75.74
N ASP A 3 14.25 -10.51 74.40
CA ASP A 3 13.18 -10.68 73.39
C ASP A 3 12.21 -9.48 73.21
N LYS A 4 11.91 -8.95 72.01
CA LYS A 4 11.83 -9.54 70.66
C LYS A 4 11.83 -8.43 69.58
N LEU A 5 12.65 -8.61 68.54
CA LEU A 5 12.45 -8.02 67.21
C LEU A 5 11.20 -8.64 66.56
N LYS A 6 10.42 -7.84 65.80
CA LYS A 6 9.46 -8.34 64.80
C LYS A 6 9.83 -7.83 63.41
N PHE A 7 10.13 -8.82 62.57
CA PHE A 7 10.25 -8.78 61.11
C PHE A 7 8.94 -8.37 60.43
N LEU A 8 9.03 -7.61 59.34
CA LEU A 8 8.11 -7.73 58.21
C LEU A 8 8.93 -7.61 56.92
N GLY A 9 9.19 -8.78 56.33
CA GLY A 9 9.91 -8.94 55.08
C GLY A 9 9.00 -8.68 53.88
N LEU A 10 9.50 -7.83 52.99
CA LEU A 10 9.01 -7.59 51.64
C LEU A 10 9.49 -8.73 50.74
N PHE A 11 8.59 -9.56 50.21
CA PHE A 11 8.90 -10.48 49.12
C PHE A 11 8.18 -10.05 47.85
N LEU A 12 9.00 -9.63 46.88
CA LEU A 12 8.67 -9.54 45.47
C LEU A 12 8.47 -10.95 44.91
N VAL A 13 7.36 -11.21 44.22
CA VAL A 13 7.23 -12.36 43.31
C VAL A 13 6.71 -11.86 41.96
N ILE A 14 7.52 -12.15 40.94
CA ILE A 14 7.30 -11.95 39.52
C ILE A 14 6.57 -13.19 38.97
N GLY A 15 5.52 -13.02 38.15
CA GLY A 15 4.90 -14.11 37.40
C GLY A 15 3.70 -13.66 36.53
N PRO A 16 3.40 -14.33 35.39
CA PRO A 16 2.96 -13.67 34.16
C PRO A 16 1.44 -13.71 33.92
N MET A 17 0.89 -12.64 33.29
CA MET A 17 -0.46 -12.63 32.74
C MET A 17 -0.50 -13.35 31.38
N ALA A 18 -1.02 -14.58 31.40
CA ALA A 18 -1.58 -15.25 30.24
C ALA A 18 -2.84 -16.00 30.70
N ALA A 19 -4.03 -15.48 30.37
CA ALA A 19 -5.29 -16.21 30.17
C ALA A 19 -6.49 -15.26 30.29
N PHE A 20 -7.05 -14.82 29.17
CA PHE A 20 -8.48 -14.52 29.06
C PHE A 20 -8.92 -14.78 27.62
N TYR A 21 -9.09 -16.06 27.31
CA TYR A 21 -9.91 -16.55 26.20
C TYR A 21 -10.47 -17.90 26.66
N GLN A 22 -11.77 -17.94 26.95
CA GLN A 22 -12.72 -19.03 26.69
C GLN A 22 -13.90 -18.99 27.68
N ASN A 23 -15.06 -19.33 27.13
CA ASN A 23 -16.33 -19.68 27.76
C ASN A 23 -17.24 -18.55 28.24
N GLU A 24 -18.07 -18.04 27.32
CA GLU A 24 -19.52 -18.02 27.54
C GLU A 24 -20.24 -18.36 26.22
N ALA A 25 -20.48 -19.65 26.00
CA ALA A 25 -21.48 -20.13 25.07
C ALA A 25 -22.39 -21.07 25.85
N LYS A 26 -23.54 -20.55 26.32
CA LYS A 26 -24.76 -21.32 26.64
C LYS A 26 -25.90 -20.36 26.97
N GLY A 27 -26.92 -20.36 26.12
CA GLY A 27 -28.29 -20.05 26.53
C GLY A 27 -28.84 -18.68 26.14
N LEU A 28 -29.11 -18.44 24.86
CA LEU A 28 -30.22 -17.57 24.44
C LEU A 28 -30.88 -18.13 23.17
N GLY A 29 -32.21 -18.28 23.25
CA GLY A 29 -33.04 -18.99 22.29
C GLY A 29 -33.11 -18.36 20.89
N LYS A 30 -33.41 -19.22 19.92
CA LYS A 30 -33.62 -18.91 18.51
C LYS A 30 -34.65 -17.78 18.34
N ARG A 31 -34.26 -16.67 17.70
CA ARG A 31 -35.17 -15.62 17.22
C ARG A 31 -35.51 -15.86 15.74
N PRO A 32 -36.78 -15.89 15.32
CA PRO A 32 -37.21 -16.26 13.97
C PRO A 32 -37.04 -15.15 12.90
N ILE A 33 -36.41 -14.01 13.22
CA ILE A 33 -36.31 -12.85 12.32
C ILE A 33 -35.19 -13.00 11.26
N PHE A 34 -34.18 -13.85 11.50
CA PHE A 34 -33.07 -14.03 10.56
C PHE A 34 -33.41 -14.95 9.38
N ASP A 35 -34.32 -15.90 9.55
CA ASP A 35 -34.70 -16.84 8.48
C ASP A 35 -35.67 -16.18 7.48
N GLN A 36 -36.51 -15.25 7.96
CA GLN A 36 -37.47 -14.52 7.12
C GLN A 36 -36.78 -13.51 6.18
N ILE A 37 -35.71 -12.84 6.65
CA ILE A 37 -34.89 -11.93 5.84
C ILE A 37 -34.08 -12.68 4.76
N ASN A 38 -33.69 -13.93 5.03
CA ASN A 38 -32.95 -14.75 4.07
C ASN A 38 -33.85 -15.36 2.98
N GLN A 39 -35.11 -15.69 3.29
CA GLN A 39 -36.06 -16.20 2.31
C GLN A 39 -36.60 -15.11 1.37
N GLU A 40 -36.85 -13.90 1.87
CA GLU A 40 -37.23 -12.76 1.02
C GLU A 40 -36.07 -12.37 0.07
N ARG A 41 -34.81 -12.40 0.55
CA ARG A 41 -33.61 -12.14 -0.26
C ARG A 41 -33.36 -13.15 -1.38
N GLN A 42 -33.60 -14.44 -1.16
CA GLN A 42 -33.47 -15.45 -2.22
C GLN A 42 -34.54 -15.32 -3.30
N SER A 43 -35.73 -14.82 -2.96
CA SER A 43 -36.82 -14.63 -3.92
C SER A 43 -36.59 -13.42 -4.85
N ASP A 44 -35.94 -12.37 -4.35
CA ASP A 44 -35.56 -11.19 -5.14
C ASP A 44 -34.30 -11.43 -5.98
N GLN A 45 -33.41 -12.32 -5.55
CA GLN A 45 -32.20 -12.73 -6.30
C GLN A 45 -32.57 -13.42 -7.62
N ASN A 46 -33.53 -14.35 -7.59
CA ASN A 46 -33.97 -15.08 -8.78
C ASN A 46 -34.71 -14.21 -9.81
N LYS A 47 -35.22 -13.03 -9.43
CA LYS A 47 -35.90 -12.11 -10.36
C LYS A 47 -34.96 -11.09 -11.00
N ASN A 48 -33.87 -10.71 -10.34
CA ASN A 48 -32.93 -9.70 -10.86
C ASN A 48 -31.79 -10.27 -11.72
N ASP A 49 -31.41 -11.54 -11.52
CA ASP A 49 -30.33 -12.19 -12.28
C ASP A 49 -30.72 -12.49 -13.75
N SER A 50 -32.00 -12.37 -14.11
CA SER A 50 -32.47 -12.62 -15.50
C SER A 50 -32.60 -11.36 -16.36
N ALA A 51 -32.52 -10.15 -15.77
CA ALA A 51 -32.77 -8.89 -16.48
C ALA A 51 -31.50 -8.04 -16.73
N ALA A 52 -30.43 -8.22 -15.94
CA ALA A 52 -29.22 -7.39 -16.04
C ALA A 52 -28.11 -7.97 -16.95
N ASP A 53 -28.18 -9.25 -17.31
CA ASP A 53 -27.05 -9.98 -17.91
C ASP A 53 -27.03 -10.03 -19.45
N LYS A 54 -27.82 -9.20 -20.14
CA LYS A 54 -27.92 -9.21 -21.62
C LYS A 54 -27.56 -7.92 -22.36
N LYS A 55 -27.03 -6.88 -21.68
CA LYS A 55 -26.62 -5.64 -22.35
C LYS A 55 -25.37 -5.00 -21.75
N ASP A 56 -24.25 -5.70 -21.75
CA ASP A 56 -22.96 -5.00 -21.79
C ASP A 56 -21.84 -5.85 -22.41
N ASN A 57 -21.97 -6.12 -23.71
CA ASN A 57 -20.83 -6.45 -24.57
C ASN A 57 -20.27 -5.15 -25.16
N SER A 58 -19.97 -4.16 -24.31
CA SER A 58 -19.16 -3.03 -24.75
C SER A 58 -17.78 -3.60 -25.12
N ALA A 59 -17.44 -3.49 -26.40
CA ALA A 59 -16.15 -3.88 -26.93
C ALA A 59 -15.04 -3.29 -26.05
N ALA A 60 -14.09 -4.12 -25.61
CA ALA A 60 -12.90 -3.66 -24.92
C ALA A 60 -12.29 -2.52 -25.75
N PRO A 61 -11.97 -1.36 -25.15
CA PRO A 61 -11.33 -0.29 -25.88
C PRO A 61 -10.05 -0.85 -26.51
N ASN A 62 -9.88 -0.63 -27.81
CA ASN A 62 -8.74 -1.08 -28.59
C ASN A 62 -7.50 -0.32 -28.10
N MET A 63 -6.89 -0.80 -27.02
CA MET A 63 -5.63 -0.32 -26.50
C MET A 63 -4.56 -1.01 -27.33
N GLY A 64 -4.00 -0.29 -28.30
CA GLY A 64 -2.94 -0.82 -29.15
C GLY A 64 -1.84 -1.45 -28.31
N LYS A 65 -1.35 -2.62 -28.74
CA LYS A 65 -0.25 -3.33 -28.10
C LYS A 65 0.92 -2.36 -27.88
N TYR A 66 1.24 -2.03 -26.64
CA TYR A 66 2.41 -1.21 -26.32
C TYR A 66 3.66 -2.07 -26.52
N VAL A 67 4.28 -1.95 -27.70
CA VAL A 67 5.60 -2.50 -27.99
C VAL A 67 6.65 -1.49 -27.52
N ASP A 68 6.70 -1.22 -26.23
CA ASP A 68 7.80 -0.42 -25.66
C ASP A 68 8.43 -1.11 -24.46
N ASP A 69 9.73 -0.96 -24.42
CA ASP A 69 10.73 -1.51 -23.53
C ASP A 69 10.76 -0.80 -22.16
N THR A 70 9.69 -0.08 -21.83
CA THR A 70 9.60 0.91 -20.75
C THR A 70 9.72 0.31 -19.35
N PHE A 71 9.30 -0.95 -19.17
CA PHE A 71 9.39 -1.65 -17.88
C PHE A 71 10.64 -2.50 -17.83
N SER A 72 11.71 -1.95 -17.23
CA SER A 72 13.04 -2.57 -17.30
C SER A 72 13.13 -3.93 -16.60
N CYS A 73 12.17 -4.31 -15.74
CA CYS A 73 12.21 -5.62 -15.10
C CYS A 73 12.05 -6.78 -16.12
N LEU A 74 11.28 -6.58 -17.20
CA LEU A 74 11.09 -7.60 -18.26
C LEU A 74 12.39 -7.90 -19.02
N LYS A 75 13.32 -6.93 -19.07
CA LYS A 75 14.64 -7.06 -19.68
C LYS A 75 15.68 -7.65 -18.73
N THR A 76 15.64 -7.21 -17.46
CA THR A 76 16.61 -7.59 -16.44
C THR A 76 16.50 -9.07 -16.11
N TYR A 77 15.28 -9.60 -16.02
CA TYR A 77 15.02 -10.99 -15.66
C TYR A 77 15.08 -11.89 -16.89
N LYS A 78 15.62 -13.11 -16.75
CA LYS A 78 15.82 -14.04 -17.87
C LYS A 78 14.91 -15.27 -17.83
N GLY A 79 14.12 -15.43 -16.78
CA GLY A 79 13.17 -16.53 -16.64
C GLY A 79 12.02 -16.47 -17.66
N PRO A 80 11.13 -17.47 -17.67
CA PRO A 80 10.01 -17.55 -18.61
C PRO A 80 9.06 -16.36 -18.44
N ILE A 81 8.45 -15.95 -19.55
CA ILE A 81 7.45 -14.89 -19.58
C ILE A 81 6.05 -15.49 -19.66
N THR A 82 5.16 -15.03 -18.78
CA THR A 82 3.73 -15.32 -18.81
C THR A 82 3.01 -14.06 -19.28
N ASP A 83 2.32 -14.16 -20.42
CA ASP A 83 1.45 -13.10 -20.92
C ASP A 83 0.14 -13.09 -20.12
N LEU A 84 -0.17 -11.94 -19.51
CA LEU A 84 -1.37 -11.67 -18.74
C LEU A 84 -2.20 -10.54 -19.39
N SER A 85 -2.04 -10.32 -20.70
CA SER A 85 -2.86 -9.38 -21.44
C SER A 85 -4.35 -9.76 -21.46
N GLY A 86 -5.21 -8.76 -21.71
CA GLY A 86 -6.63 -8.96 -21.88
C GLY A 86 -7.49 -8.52 -20.70
N TYR A 87 -8.80 -8.66 -20.88
CA TYR A 87 -9.79 -8.28 -19.89
C TYR A 87 -10.14 -9.47 -19.00
N HIS A 88 -9.60 -9.47 -17.78
CA HIS A 88 -9.74 -10.57 -16.82
C HIS A 88 -10.98 -10.45 -15.94
N LYS A 89 -11.79 -9.38 -16.09
CA LYS A 89 -12.98 -9.14 -15.25
C LYS A 89 -12.65 -9.38 -13.76
N TYR A 90 -13.32 -10.34 -13.13
CA TYR A 90 -13.17 -10.71 -11.74
C TYR A 90 -12.38 -12.01 -11.55
N ASP A 91 -11.64 -12.44 -12.56
CA ASP A 91 -10.83 -13.64 -12.53
C ASP A 91 -9.59 -13.41 -11.67
N ASN A 92 -9.15 -14.47 -11.02
CA ASN A 92 -7.94 -14.46 -10.21
C ASN A 92 -6.84 -15.21 -10.95
N PHE A 93 -5.71 -14.54 -11.17
CA PHE A 93 -4.47 -15.19 -11.54
C PHE A 93 -3.70 -15.58 -10.28
N ASN A 94 -3.78 -16.86 -9.92
CA ASN A 94 -3.13 -17.40 -8.74
C ASN A 94 -2.09 -18.44 -9.13
N LEU A 95 -0.82 -18.17 -8.87
CA LEU A 95 0.29 -19.10 -9.09
C LEU A 95 0.97 -19.42 -7.76
N TYR A 96 1.10 -20.72 -7.47
CA TYR A 96 1.66 -21.22 -6.22
C TYR A 96 2.70 -22.29 -6.49
N ASP A 97 3.78 -22.25 -5.71
CA ASP A 97 4.67 -23.39 -5.53
C ASP A 97 3.97 -24.48 -4.72
N ALA A 98 3.31 -25.41 -5.42
CA ALA A 98 2.75 -26.61 -4.83
C ALA A 98 2.95 -27.82 -5.77
N GLY A 99 3.72 -28.82 -5.29
CA GLY A 99 3.99 -30.04 -6.06
C GLY A 99 4.85 -29.79 -7.30
N SER A 100 4.34 -30.18 -8.47
CA SER A 100 5.01 -30.02 -9.78
C SER A 100 4.83 -28.63 -10.40
N LYS A 101 3.94 -27.80 -9.87
CA LYS A 101 3.75 -26.41 -10.32
C LYS A 101 4.68 -25.52 -9.51
N ARG A 102 5.83 -25.19 -10.09
CA ARG A 102 6.80 -24.25 -9.52
C ARG A 102 6.79 -22.97 -10.33
N VAL A 103 6.84 -21.82 -9.67
CA VAL A 103 7.21 -20.53 -10.25
C VAL A 103 8.69 -20.64 -10.64
N PRO A 104 9.02 -20.62 -11.94
CA PRO A 104 10.41 -20.69 -12.35
C PRO A 104 11.23 -19.50 -11.79
N VAL A 105 12.52 -19.71 -11.56
CA VAL A 105 13.44 -18.64 -11.15
C VAL A 105 13.40 -17.51 -12.19
N GLU A 106 13.38 -16.27 -11.70
CA GLU A 106 13.30 -15.07 -12.55
C GLU A 106 12.06 -14.99 -13.44
N SER A 107 10.94 -15.59 -13.02
CA SER A 107 9.68 -15.51 -13.76
C SER A 107 9.28 -14.06 -14.03
N ARG A 108 8.82 -13.84 -15.27
CA ARG A 108 8.31 -12.57 -15.76
C ARG A 108 6.82 -12.68 -16.03
N PHE A 109 6.05 -11.73 -15.55
CA PHE A 109 4.61 -11.63 -15.79
C PHE A 109 4.34 -10.32 -16.51
N ASP A 110 3.96 -10.41 -17.78
CA ASP A 110 3.68 -9.25 -18.62
C ASP A 110 2.18 -8.96 -18.60
N ALA A 111 1.80 -8.00 -17.78
CA ALA A 111 0.43 -7.58 -17.54
C ALA A 111 0.13 -6.21 -18.15
N ARG A 112 0.99 -5.68 -19.03
CA ARG A 112 0.86 -4.31 -19.57
C ARG A 112 -0.52 -4.01 -20.15
N ASP A 113 -1.06 -4.96 -20.90
CA ASP A 113 -2.40 -4.88 -21.51
C ASP A 113 -3.47 -5.61 -20.69
N GLY A 114 -3.16 -6.01 -19.46
CA GLY A 114 -4.04 -6.73 -18.55
C GLY A 114 -4.93 -5.78 -17.74
N ILE A 115 -6.22 -6.08 -17.67
CA ILE A 115 -7.19 -5.31 -16.88
C ILE A 115 -7.96 -6.24 -15.95
N TRP A 116 -7.96 -5.92 -14.66
CA TRP A 116 -8.69 -6.62 -13.61
C TRP A 116 -9.68 -5.69 -12.93
N HIS A 117 -10.86 -6.22 -12.65
CA HIS A 117 -11.83 -5.65 -11.72
C HIS A 117 -11.77 -6.41 -10.40
N GLN A 118 -11.68 -5.68 -9.30
CA GLN A 118 -11.87 -6.28 -7.98
C GLN A 118 -13.36 -6.36 -7.68
N ARG A 119 -13.85 -7.53 -7.27
CA ARG A 119 -15.28 -7.76 -6.98
C ARG A 119 -15.81 -6.78 -5.94
N LYS A 120 -17.08 -6.38 -6.13
CA LYS A 120 -17.83 -5.53 -5.21
C LYS A 120 -18.08 -6.29 -3.91
N PHE A 121 -18.13 -5.56 -2.80
CA PHE A 121 -18.70 -6.08 -1.55
C PHE A 121 -20.23 -6.10 -1.66
N PRO A 122 -20.91 -7.16 -1.16
CA PRO A 122 -20.39 -8.32 -0.41
C PRO A 122 -20.04 -9.55 -1.26
N ASP A 123 -20.00 -9.44 -2.59
CA ASP A 123 -20.12 -10.57 -3.52
C ASP A 123 -18.93 -11.54 -3.56
N ALA A 124 -17.79 -11.24 -2.91
CA ALA A 124 -16.72 -12.23 -2.72
C ALA A 124 -15.78 -11.93 -1.53
N PRO A 125 -15.56 -12.89 -0.60
CA PRO A 125 -14.65 -12.73 0.53
C PRO A 125 -13.16 -12.96 0.19
N ASN A 126 -12.81 -13.44 -1.01
CA ASN A 126 -11.42 -13.66 -1.45
C ASN A 126 -11.19 -12.97 -2.80
N GLY A 127 -10.81 -11.69 -2.76
CA GLY A 127 -10.66 -10.83 -3.94
C GLY A 127 -9.21 -10.41 -4.19
N LEU A 128 -8.35 -11.37 -4.51
CA LEU A 128 -6.97 -11.14 -4.94
C LEU A 128 -6.88 -11.40 -6.45
N PRO A 129 -6.98 -10.36 -7.30
CA PRO A 129 -6.85 -10.50 -8.74
C PRO A 129 -5.54 -11.18 -9.14
N VAL A 130 -4.43 -10.82 -8.49
CA VAL A 130 -3.14 -11.47 -8.70
C VAL A 130 -2.56 -11.95 -7.37
N LYS A 131 -2.16 -13.21 -7.34
CA LYS A 131 -1.31 -13.77 -6.29
C LYS A 131 -0.24 -14.68 -6.89
N ILE A 132 1.01 -14.35 -6.63
CA ILE A 132 2.15 -15.17 -7.03
C ILE A 132 2.92 -15.52 -5.76
N SER A 133 3.09 -16.81 -5.50
CA SER A 133 3.84 -17.32 -4.36
C SER A 133 4.93 -18.25 -4.82
N SER A 134 6.15 -17.73 -4.92
CA SER A 134 7.36 -18.49 -5.18
C SER A 134 8.05 -18.81 -3.85
N GLY A 135 8.40 -20.08 -3.60
CA GLY A 135 9.16 -20.49 -2.42
C GLY A 135 8.63 -21.67 -1.60
N SER A 136 8.22 -22.79 -2.22
CA SER A 136 8.08 -24.02 -1.42
C SER A 136 8.24 -25.33 -2.19
N VAL A 137 9.43 -25.91 -2.12
CA VAL A 137 9.60 -27.38 -2.07
C VAL A 137 10.86 -27.73 -1.30
N ASN A 138 10.68 -28.51 -0.24
CA ASN A 138 11.66 -29.39 0.43
C ASN A 138 13.15 -29.08 0.20
N GLY A 139 13.73 -28.26 1.09
CA GLY A 139 15.12 -28.48 1.53
C GLY A 139 16.26 -27.82 0.74
N GLY A 140 16.03 -26.95 -0.25
CA GLY A 140 17.17 -26.25 -0.87
C GLY A 140 16.90 -25.41 -2.12
N SER A 141 15.81 -24.63 -2.17
CA SER A 141 15.56 -23.82 -3.37
C SER A 141 16.24 -22.45 -3.26
N LEU A 142 17.05 -22.12 -4.27
CA LEU A 142 17.57 -20.78 -4.52
C LEU A 142 16.41 -19.76 -4.49
N PRO A 143 16.70 -18.51 -4.10
CA PRO A 143 15.70 -17.46 -4.17
C PRO A 143 15.07 -17.37 -5.55
N THR A 144 13.79 -17.00 -5.60
CA THR A 144 12.99 -17.01 -6.83
C THR A 144 12.53 -15.58 -7.16
N PRO A 145 13.41 -14.74 -7.74
CA PRO A 145 13.02 -13.41 -8.15
C PRO A 145 11.80 -13.41 -9.07
N VAL A 146 10.89 -12.46 -8.89
CA VAL A 146 9.71 -12.25 -9.74
C VAL A 146 9.68 -10.83 -10.31
N CYS A 147 9.42 -10.70 -11.61
CA CYS A 147 9.09 -9.43 -12.26
C CYS A 147 7.62 -9.42 -12.67
N PHE A 148 6.87 -8.41 -12.23
CA PHE A 148 5.49 -8.15 -12.62
C PHE A 148 5.42 -6.77 -13.28
N ALA A 149 5.10 -6.73 -14.57
CA ALA A 149 5.14 -5.50 -15.37
C ALA A 149 3.74 -5.09 -15.83
N GLY A 150 3.33 -3.86 -15.50
CA GLY A 150 2.07 -3.26 -15.92
C GLY A 150 0.85 -3.72 -15.13
N GLY A 151 -0.30 -3.67 -15.78
CA GLY A 151 -1.59 -4.10 -15.26
C GLY A 151 -2.45 -2.94 -14.73
N THR A 152 -3.73 -2.96 -15.07
CA THR A 152 -4.73 -2.01 -14.58
C THR A 152 -5.71 -2.74 -13.65
N PHE A 153 -5.75 -2.34 -12.38
CA PHE A 153 -6.56 -2.96 -11.33
C PHE A 153 -7.58 -1.96 -10.83
N ILE A 154 -8.86 -2.23 -11.06
CA ILE A 154 -9.96 -1.32 -10.79
C ILE A 154 -10.87 -1.95 -9.75
N GLY A 155 -10.89 -1.41 -8.53
CA GLY A 155 -11.88 -1.80 -7.56
C GLY A 155 -13.23 -1.13 -7.81
N THR A 156 -14.31 -1.80 -7.38
CA THR A 156 -15.68 -1.33 -7.55
C THR A 156 -16.30 -0.91 -6.21
N ASN A 157 -15.50 -0.41 -5.27
CA ASN A 157 -15.99 -0.01 -3.95
C ASN A 157 -16.88 1.22 -4.04
N ASP A 158 -17.87 1.26 -3.16
CA ASP A 158 -18.76 2.40 -3.02
C ASP A 158 -17.94 3.67 -2.70
N PRO A 159 -18.17 4.78 -3.42
CA PRO A 159 -17.57 6.08 -3.12
C PRO A 159 -17.73 6.55 -1.67
N LYS A 160 -18.78 6.12 -0.98
CA LYS A 160 -19.11 6.47 0.41
C LYS A 160 -18.67 5.41 1.43
N MET A 161 -18.06 4.32 0.97
CA MET A 161 -17.53 3.28 1.84
C MET A 161 -16.64 3.88 2.93
N SER A 162 -16.84 3.41 4.15
CA SER A 162 -16.01 3.75 5.29
C SER A 162 -14.82 2.81 5.43
N TRP A 163 -13.79 3.25 6.15
CA TRP A 163 -12.63 2.41 6.50
C TRP A 163 -13.05 1.11 7.20
N ARG A 164 -14.06 1.16 8.08
CA ARG A 164 -14.53 -0.04 8.80
C ARG A 164 -15.18 -1.05 7.85
N GLU A 165 -15.98 -0.59 6.89
CA GLU A 165 -16.59 -1.44 5.87
C GLU A 165 -15.52 -2.02 4.93
N ALA A 166 -14.51 -1.22 4.60
CA ALA A 166 -13.32 -1.69 3.89
C ALA A 166 -12.58 -2.81 4.67
N LYS A 167 -12.34 -2.65 5.98
CA LYS A 167 -11.65 -3.65 6.83
C LYS A 167 -12.47 -4.89 7.19
N GLN A 168 -13.78 -4.89 6.95
CA GLN A 168 -14.58 -6.12 7.05
C GLN A 168 -14.24 -7.13 5.92
N ARG A 169 -13.33 -6.77 5.01
CA ARG A 169 -12.84 -7.58 3.90
C ARG A 169 -11.44 -8.13 4.22
N PRO A 170 -11.30 -9.34 4.79
CA PRO A 170 -9.98 -9.93 4.90
C PRO A 170 -9.43 -10.21 3.49
N ARG A 171 -8.18 -9.78 3.21
CA ARG A 171 -7.39 -10.15 2.01
C ARG A 171 -7.77 -9.46 0.70
N GLY A 172 -8.19 -8.19 0.75
CA GLY A 172 -8.62 -7.44 -0.43
C GLY A 172 -7.50 -6.67 -1.13
N ARG A 173 -6.47 -7.35 -1.67
CA ARG A 173 -5.33 -6.71 -2.39
C ARG A 173 -5.47 -6.80 -3.90
N ALA A 174 -4.87 -5.87 -4.65
CA ALA A 174 -4.78 -6.01 -6.11
C ALA A 174 -3.71 -7.04 -6.51
N ILE A 175 -2.53 -6.92 -5.92
CA ILE A 175 -1.39 -7.81 -6.19
C ILE A 175 -0.83 -8.33 -4.86
N LEU A 176 -0.58 -9.63 -4.79
CA LEU A 176 0.13 -10.27 -3.68
C LEU A 176 1.33 -11.04 -4.22
N LEU A 177 2.54 -10.59 -3.90
CA LEU A 177 3.78 -11.28 -4.23
C LEU A 177 4.41 -11.85 -2.96
N VAL A 178 4.58 -13.17 -2.93
CA VAL A 178 5.38 -13.87 -1.93
C VAL A 178 6.61 -14.42 -2.64
N SER A 179 7.76 -13.75 -2.47
CA SER A 179 9.03 -14.07 -3.14
C SER A 179 10.19 -13.45 -2.35
N ASP A 180 11.39 -14.01 -2.46
CA ASP A 180 12.59 -13.40 -1.86
C ASP A 180 12.97 -12.06 -2.53
N LYS A 181 12.66 -11.92 -3.83
CA LYS A 181 12.93 -10.69 -4.57
C LYS A 181 11.81 -10.42 -5.54
N SER A 182 11.22 -9.24 -5.52
CA SER A 182 10.18 -8.89 -6.49
C SER A 182 10.29 -7.48 -7.02
N ILE A 183 9.89 -7.30 -8.27
CA ILE A 183 9.71 -5.97 -8.88
C ILE A 183 8.27 -5.87 -9.40
N ILE A 184 7.57 -4.82 -9.01
CA ILE A 184 6.35 -4.33 -9.64
C ILE A 184 6.73 -3.06 -10.41
N ASP A 185 6.46 -3.04 -11.71
CA ASP A 185 6.91 -1.99 -12.62
C ASP A 185 5.75 -1.57 -13.53
N GLY A 186 5.19 -0.37 -13.37
CA GLY A 186 4.18 0.14 -14.31
C GLY A 186 2.71 -0.09 -13.97
N ALA A 187 2.37 -0.55 -12.75
CA ALA A 187 1.00 -0.89 -12.43
C ALA A 187 0.10 0.35 -12.22
N ARG A 188 -1.18 0.25 -12.58
CA ARG A 188 -2.22 1.23 -12.28
C ARG A 188 -3.24 0.59 -11.34
N ILE A 189 -3.36 1.05 -10.11
CA ILE A 189 -4.19 0.42 -9.07
C ILE A 189 -5.14 1.47 -8.46
N ASP A 190 -6.44 1.28 -8.59
CA ASP A 190 -7.46 2.19 -8.08
C ASP A 190 -8.52 1.49 -7.22
N ASN A 191 -9.00 2.22 -6.21
CA ASN A 191 -10.22 1.90 -5.48
C ASN A 191 -10.22 0.51 -4.83
N VAL A 192 -9.08 0.10 -4.27
CA VAL A 192 -8.90 -1.19 -3.59
C VAL A 192 -9.29 -1.08 -2.12
N GLY A 193 -10.05 -2.06 -1.63
CA GLY A 193 -10.71 -1.97 -0.31
C GLY A 193 -9.82 -2.29 0.89
N GLU A 194 -8.70 -2.98 0.70
CA GLU A 194 -7.69 -3.17 1.75
C GLU A 194 -6.37 -2.56 1.25
N ASP A 195 -5.39 -3.39 0.92
CA ASP A 195 -4.05 -2.94 0.53
C ASP A 195 -3.90 -2.91 -0.99
N GLY A 196 -3.13 -2.00 -1.56
CA GLY A 196 -2.88 -1.99 -3.01
C GLY A 196 -2.08 -3.22 -3.42
N VAL A 197 -0.88 -3.34 -2.87
CA VAL A 197 0.00 -4.50 -3.04
C VAL A 197 0.49 -5.04 -1.71
N GLY A 198 0.59 -6.37 -1.62
CA GLY A 198 1.25 -7.07 -0.52
C GLY A 198 2.56 -7.68 -0.98
N LEU A 199 3.66 -7.33 -0.32
CA LEU A 199 5.01 -7.78 -0.62
C LEU A 199 5.54 -8.57 0.56
N PHE A 200 5.91 -9.81 0.31
CA PHE A 200 6.19 -10.78 1.35
C PHE A 200 7.30 -11.73 0.92
N VAL A 201 7.99 -12.31 1.89
CA VAL A 201 8.94 -13.40 1.71
C VAL A 201 8.34 -14.73 2.19
N PRO A 202 8.73 -15.86 1.59
CA PRO A 202 8.33 -17.18 2.07
C PRO A 202 8.59 -17.36 3.57
N ARG A 203 7.70 -18.07 4.28
CA ARG A 203 7.80 -18.20 5.75
C ARG A 203 9.14 -18.76 6.24
N LYS A 204 9.78 -19.62 5.45
CA LYS A 204 11.09 -20.22 5.77
C LYS A 204 12.26 -19.26 5.56
N HIS A 205 12.07 -18.20 4.77
CA HIS A 205 13.08 -17.19 4.43
C HIS A 205 12.83 -15.86 5.17
N LYS A 206 12.05 -15.91 6.25
CA LYS A 206 11.75 -14.76 7.12
C LYS A 206 12.98 -14.17 7.82
N ALA A 207 14.07 -14.92 7.88
CA ALA A 207 15.32 -14.37 8.39
C ALA A 207 15.73 -13.17 7.53
N VAL A 208 16.08 -12.06 8.19
CA VAL A 208 16.62 -10.89 7.51
C VAL A 208 17.90 -11.29 6.80
N THR A 209 17.89 -11.25 5.48
CA THR A 209 19.08 -11.39 4.66
C THR A 209 19.21 -10.15 3.78
N SER A 210 20.44 -9.77 3.45
CA SER A 210 20.71 -8.68 2.49
C SER A 210 20.17 -8.97 1.08
N TYR A 211 19.80 -10.23 0.82
CA TYR A 211 19.28 -10.69 -0.45
C TYR A 211 17.79 -10.34 -0.64
N ASN A 212 17.00 -10.37 0.43
CA ASN A 212 15.56 -10.16 0.33
C ASN A 212 15.24 -8.69 0.01
N ARG A 213 14.65 -8.44 -1.17
CA ARG A 213 14.39 -7.07 -1.62
C ARG A 213 13.17 -6.98 -2.53
N HIS A 214 12.30 -6.02 -2.22
CA HIS A 214 11.19 -5.66 -3.10
C HIS A 214 11.40 -4.30 -3.76
N THR A 215 10.87 -4.14 -4.97
CA THR A 215 10.87 -2.87 -5.70
C THR A 215 9.49 -2.60 -6.25
N VAL A 216 8.98 -1.39 -6.04
CA VAL A 216 7.78 -0.87 -6.70
C VAL A 216 8.17 0.40 -7.41
N ARG A 217 7.93 0.48 -8.71
CA ARG A 217 8.26 1.67 -9.50
C ARG A 217 7.33 1.93 -10.65
N ASN A 218 7.36 3.16 -11.17
CA ASN A 218 6.53 3.61 -12.29
C ASN A 218 5.05 3.28 -12.06
N THR A 219 4.60 3.29 -10.81
CA THR A 219 3.30 2.74 -10.42
C THR A 219 2.37 3.88 -9.97
N TRP A 220 1.08 3.75 -10.26
CA TRP A 220 0.06 4.71 -9.86
C TRP A 220 -1.03 4.07 -8.99
N PHE A 221 -1.01 4.41 -7.71
CA PHE A 221 -2.05 4.09 -6.74
C PHE A 221 -3.05 5.24 -6.58
N SER A 222 -4.34 4.94 -6.51
CA SER A 222 -5.36 5.90 -6.10
C SER A 222 -6.47 5.26 -5.29
N ASN A 223 -7.06 6.03 -4.37
CA ASN A 223 -8.23 5.60 -3.58
C ASN A 223 -8.05 4.25 -2.86
N ILE A 224 -6.86 3.97 -2.32
CA ILE A 224 -6.59 2.78 -1.51
C ILE A 224 -7.04 3.01 -0.07
N PHE A 225 -7.78 2.06 0.51
CA PHE A 225 -8.48 2.23 1.79
C PHE A 225 -7.65 1.88 3.04
N ASP A 226 -6.60 1.06 2.93
CA ASP A 226 -5.63 0.80 4.00
C ASP A 226 -4.20 1.13 3.51
N ASP A 227 -3.35 0.14 3.26
CA ASP A 227 -1.95 0.37 2.87
C ASP A 227 -1.76 0.23 1.35
N ALA A 228 -1.34 1.28 0.63
CA ALA A 228 -1.07 1.13 -0.82
C ALA A 228 0.03 0.10 -1.11
N ILE A 229 1.08 0.09 -0.30
CA ILE A 229 2.09 -0.96 -0.22
C ILE A 229 2.13 -1.49 1.21
N GLU A 230 1.86 -2.77 1.38
CA GLU A 230 2.05 -3.50 2.63
C GLU A 230 3.28 -4.41 2.52
N GLU A 231 4.28 -4.19 3.37
CA GLU A 231 5.43 -5.06 3.58
C GLU A 231 5.63 -5.24 5.08
N THR A 232 4.92 -6.19 5.70
CA THR A 232 4.94 -6.36 7.16
C THR A 232 5.92 -7.44 7.62
N GLN A 233 6.76 -7.95 6.72
CA GLN A 233 7.85 -8.89 7.04
C GLN A 233 9.20 -8.22 7.19
N MET A 234 9.23 -6.89 7.10
CA MET A 234 10.36 -6.06 7.43
C MET A 234 11.59 -6.29 6.54
N GLN A 235 11.41 -6.36 5.23
CA GLN A 235 12.46 -6.58 4.23
C GLN A 235 12.98 -5.27 3.63
N THR A 236 14.10 -5.33 2.92
CA THR A 236 14.60 -4.16 2.18
C THR A 236 13.63 -3.82 1.04
N MET A 237 13.32 -2.55 0.84
CA MET A 237 12.38 -2.11 -0.18
C MET A 237 12.84 -0.83 -0.88
N LEU A 238 12.65 -0.77 -2.19
CA LEU A 238 12.79 0.44 -3.00
C LEU A 238 11.41 0.80 -3.56
N VAL A 239 10.93 2.01 -3.25
CA VAL A 239 9.79 2.61 -3.94
C VAL A 239 10.34 3.81 -4.70
N GLU A 240 10.18 3.78 -6.02
CA GLU A 240 10.76 4.78 -6.91
C GLU A 240 9.73 5.27 -7.90
N ASP A 241 9.75 6.57 -8.21
CA ASP A 241 8.97 7.14 -9.32
C ASP A 241 7.50 6.66 -9.35
N THR A 242 6.85 6.79 -8.20
CA THR A 242 5.52 6.22 -7.95
C THR A 242 4.59 7.31 -7.46
N LEU A 243 3.40 7.35 -8.05
CA LEU A 243 2.33 8.27 -7.70
C LEU A 243 1.30 7.58 -6.80
N PHE A 244 1.14 8.07 -5.59
CA PHE A 244 0.03 7.75 -4.70
C PHE A 244 -0.90 8.96 -4.62
N ASP A 245 -2.09 8.86 -5.21
CA ASP A 245 -3.05 9.97 -5.29
C ASP A 245 -4.34 9.63 -4.55
N GLY A 246 -4.44 10.14 -3.32
CA GLY A 246 -5.62 9.97 -2.48
C GLY A 246 -5.71 8.61 -1.82
N VAL A 247 -4.57 8.09 -1.34
CA VAL A 247 -4.50 6.84 -0.57
C VAL A 247 -4.69 7.13 0.94
N MET A 248 -5.13 6.14 1.70
CA MET A 248 -5.16 6.25 3.17
C MET A 248 -3.73 6.26 3.73
N GLN A 249 -2.92 5.27 3.33
CA GLN A 249 -1.49 5.19 3.64
C GLN A 249 -0.72 4.77 2.38
N ALA A 250 0.51 5.26 2.19
CA ALA A 250 1.30 4.87 1.02
C ALA A 250 2.13 3.61 1.30
N VAL A 251 2.98 3.64 2.34
CA VAL A 251 3.92 2.56 2.61
C VAL A 251 3.83 2.10 4.07
N ALA A 252 3.58 0.80 4.26
CA ALA A 252 3.47 0.19 5.56
C ALA A 252 4.52 -0.89 5.81
N THR A 253 5.29 -0.70 6.87
CA THR A 253 6.29 -1.64 7.38
C THR A 253 6.06 -1.92 8.87
N ASP A 254 4.82 -2.24 9.23
CA ASP A 254 4.38 -2.49 10.61
C ASP A 254 4.14 -3.99 10.82
N PRO A 255 5.06 -4.74 11.46
CA PRO A 255 4.94 -6.18 11.56
C PRO A 255 3.84 -6.57 12.55
N ALA A 256 2.99 -7.50 12.14
CA ALA A 256 1.91 -8.01 12.99
C ALA A 256 2.40 -8.88 14.17
N GLY A 257 3.68 -9.29 14.20
CA GLY A 257 4.16 -10.44 14.99
C GLY A 257 5.33 -10.21 15.96
N GLY A 258 5.67 -8.97 16.32
CA GLY A 258 6.69 -8.67 17.33
C GLY A 258 7.96 -8.01 16.80
N SER A 259 8.75 -7.45 17.72
CA SER A 259 9.91 -6.62 17.47
C SER A 259 11.23 -7.37 17.46
N SER A 260 12.11 -7.03 16.51
CA SER A 260 13.52 -7.39 16.56
C SER A 260 14.38 -6.24 16.04
N ASP A 261 15.44 -5.89 16.76
CA ASP A 261 16.43 -4.92 16.28
C ASP A 261 17.19 -5.42 15.04
N ALA A 262 17.12 -6.73 14.72
CA ALA A 262 17.70 -7.28 13.50
C ALA A 262 17.15 -6.61 12.22
N TYR A 263 15.93 -6.07 12.27
CA TYR A 263 15.30 -5.40 11.14
C TYR A 263 15.85 -4.00 10.84
N ARG A 264 16.60 -3.36 11.78
CA ARG A 264 17.24 -2.05 11.54
C ARG A 264 18.23 -2.07 10.39
N LYS A 265 18.76 -3.24 10.03
CA LYS A 265 19.69 -3.38 8.90
C LYS A 265 19.00 -3.29 7.54
N ASN A 266 17.67 -3.39 7.50
CA ASN A 266 16.91 -3.33 6.26
C ASN A 266 16.50 -1.89 5.97
N LEU A 267 16.80 -1.48 4.74
CA LEU A 267 16.57 -0.13 4.26
C LEU A 267 15.27 -0.06 3.45
N VAL A 268 14.41 0.90 3.79
CA VAL A 268 13.31 1.33 2.92
C VAL A 268 13.73 2.63 2.25
N THR A 269 13.80 2.61 0.92
CA THR A 269 14.17 3.77 0.10
C THR A 269 12.95 4.30 -0.63
N LEU A 270 12.69 5.59 -0.49
CA LEU A 270 11.74 6.35 -1.29
C LEU A 270 12.53 7.33 -2.15
N ASN A 271 12.45 7.19 -3.47
CA ASN A 271 13.11 8.09 -4.42
C ASN A 271 12.09 8.61 -5.44
N GLU A 272 11.96 9.93 -5.57
CA GLU A 272 11.06 10.54 -6.57
C GLU A 272 9.59 10.09 -6.42
N VAL A 273 9.16 9.85 -5.17
CA VAL A 273 7.80 9.37 -4.88
C VAL A 273 6.87 10.54 -4.58
N LEU A 274 5.69 10.56 -5.20
CA LEU A 274 4.64 11.54 -4.95
C LEU A 274 3.54 10.91 -4.11
N ILE A 275 3.38 11.34 -2.87
CA ILE A 275 2.38 10.81 -1.94
C ILE A 275 1.37 11.87 -1.60
N ARG A 276 0.12 11.69 -1.99
CA ARG A 276 -1.03 12.41 -1.44
C ARG A 276 -1.91 11.47 -0.67
N THR A 277 -2.07 11.79 0.61
CA THR A 277 -3.02 11.09 1.47
C THR A 277 -4.37 11.79 1.48
N LYS A 278 -5.45 11.01 1.58
CA LYS A 278 -6.82 11.52 1.62
C LYS A 278 -7.58 10.92 2.81
N PRO A 279 -8.37 11.72 3.53
CA PRO A 279 -9.24 11.19 4.57
C PRO A 279 -10.33 10.25 4.01
N VAL A 280 -10.63 9.19 4.74
CA VAL A 280 -11.67 8.21 4.42
C VAL A 280 -12.79 8.25 5.47
N PRO A 281 -14.06 8.06 5.10
CA PRO A 281 -15.16 8.03 6.07
C PRO A 281 -14.91 6.97 7.16
N HIS A 282 -15.30 7.25 8.40
CA HIS A 282 -15.15 6.31 9.50
C HIS A 282 -16.32 6.41 10.49
N PRO A 283 -17.04 5.30 10.78
CA PRO A 283 -18.29 5.35 11.52
C PRO A 283 -18.11 5.59 13.02
N ASP A 284 -16.93 5.33 13.57
CA ASP A 284 -16.63 5.53 14.98
C ASP A 284 -16.26 6.98 15.29
N LYS A 285 -17.19 7.74 15.86
CA LYS A 285 -16.97 9.13 16.28
C LYS A 285 -15.89 9.29 17.36
N LYS A 286 -15.52 8.23 18.10
CA LYS A 286 -14.39 8.31 19.06
C LYS A 286 -13.05 8.29 18.34
N ARG A 287 -12.95 7.55 17.22
CA ARG A 287 -11.73 7.48 16.39
C ARG A 287 -11.68 8.57 15.32
N ALA A 288 -12.85 9.00 14.85
CA ALA A 288 -13.07 9.94 13.76
C ALA A 288 -14.17 10.94 14.15
N PRO A 289 -13.89 11.90 15.05
CA PRO A 289 -14.90 12.83 15.57
C PRO A 289 -15.54 13.72 14.49
N TYR A 290 -14.86 13.92 13.36
CA TYR A 290 -15.38 14.67 12.22
C TYR A 290 -16.06 13.78 11.16
N GLY A 291 -16.14 12.46 11.42
CA GLY A 291 -16.76 11.50 10.50
C GLY A 291 -15.79 10.91 9.49
N VAL A 292 -14.55 11.42 9.42
CA VAL A 292 -13.46 10.83 8.63
C VAL A 292 -12.24 10.50 9.47
N TYR A 293 -11.41 9.64 8.91
CA TYR A 293 -10.17 9.16 9.47
C TYR A 293 -9.06 9.37 8.44
N HIS A 294 -7.89 9.82 8.90
CA HIS A 294 -6.78 10.22 8.02
C HIS A 294 -5.54 9.39 8.37
N GLY A 295 -4.92 8.79 7.36
CA GLY A 295 -3.64 8.10 7.52
C GLY A 295 -2.46 9.07 7.39
N PHE A 296 -1.25 8.54 7.36
CA PHE A 296 -0.06 9.29 6.97
C PHE A 296 0.68 8.50 5.90
N GLY A 297 1.52 9.18 5.12
CA GLY A 297 2.24 8.57 4.00
C GLY A 297 2.98 7.29 4.42
N LEU A 298 3.58 7.28 5.61
CA LEU A 298 4.38 6.16 6.11
C LEU A 298 3.80 5.58 7.41
N LYS A 299 3.82 4.25 7.51
CA LYS A 299 3.33 3.50 8.67
C LYS A 299 4.42 2.55 9.19
N MET A 300 5.01 2.91 10.32
CA MET A 300 5.98 2.08 11.03
C MET A 300 5.78 2.20 12.54
N ARG A 301 6.00 1.13 13.31
CA ARG A 301 6.06 1.22 14.78
C ARG A 301 7.50 1.41 15.26
N SER A 302 7.68 2.24 16.28
CA SER A 302 8.97 2.44 16.96
C SER A 302 9.62 1.14 17.48
N ALA A 303 8.82 0.13 17.82
CA ALA A 303 9.32 -1.16 18.29
C ALA A 303 10.05 -1.97 17.19
N THR A 304 9.83 -1.64 15.93
CA THR A 304 10.35 -2.39 14.77
C THR A 304 10.93 -1.41 13.75
N PRO A 305 12.04 -0.72 14.07
CA PRO A 305 12.53 0.34 13.22
C PRO A 305 13.24 -0.23 11.99
N HIS A 306 12.71 0.03 10.80
CA HIS A 306 13.50 0.07 9.58
C HIS A 306 14.35 1.32 9.54
N SER A 307 15.47 1.26 8.84
CA SER A 307 16.14 2.47 8.40
C SER A 307 15.46 3.00 7.14
N TRP A 308 15.33 4.33 7.04
CA TRP A 308 14.72 4.99 5.88
C TRP A 308 15.73 5.85 5.12
N SER A 309 15.60 5.84 3.80
CA SER A 309 16.23 6.77 2.87
C SER A 309 15.12 7.48 2.09
N ILE A 310 15.04 8.81 2.16
CA ILE A 310 13.93 9.57 1.57
C ILE A 310 14.49 10.70 0.71
N GLN A 311 14.30 10.62 -0.60
CA GLN A 311 14.97 11.51 -1.55
C GLN A 311 13.98 11.98 -2.60
N LYS A 312 14.02 13.28 -2.93
CA LYS A 312 13.21 13.90 -3.99
C LYS A 312 11.71 13.55 -3.93
N SER A 313 11.18 13.30 -2.74
CA SER A 313 9.83 12.79 -2.54
C SER A 313 8.91 13.87 -1.99
N VAL A 314 7.62 13.79 -2.34
CA VAL A 314 6.59 14.77 -1.94
C VAL A 314 5.57 14.08 -1.05
N PHE A 315 5.28 14.68 0.11
CA PHE A 315 4.22 14.25 1.02
C PHE A 315 3.17 15.35 1.11
N ALA A 316 2.08 15.16 0.38
CA ALA A 316 0.93 16.04 0.30
C ALA A 316 -0.23 15.55 1.18
N TYR A 317 -0.88 16.50 1.85
CA TYR A 317 -1.95 16.24 2.80
C TYR A 317 -3.10 17.21 2.56
N ASP A 318 -4.32 16.68 2.42
CA ASP A 318 -5.53 17.48 2.24
C ASP A 318 -5.94 18.15 3.57
N ASP A 319 -6.31 19.44 3.53
CA ASP A 319 -6.66 20.28 4.71
C ASP A 319 -7.74 19.72 5.64
N ARG A 320 -8.67 18.95 5.06
CA ARG A 320 -10.05 19.24 5.40
C ARG A 320 -10.47 18.74 6.76
N GLU A 321 -9.80 17.77 7.35
CA GLU A 321 -10.24 17.21 8.62
C GLU A 321 -9.03 16.76 9.44
N LYS A 322 -8.86 17.40 10.61
CA LYS A 322 -7.78 17.17 11.57
C LYS A 322 -7.43 15.68 11.66
N PRO A 323 -6.16 15.27 11.49
CA PRO A 323 -5.79 13.87 11.63
C PRO A 323 -5.98 13.45 13.09
N HIS A 324 -7.12 12.82 13.37
CA HIS A 324 -7.37 12.19 14.64
C HIS A 324 -7.02 10.72 14.55
N GLY A 325 -6.18 10.31 15.49
CA GLY A 325 -5.54 9.01 15.54
C GLY A 325 -4.09 9.23 15.93
N ASN A 326 -3.81 9.29 17.24
CA ASN A 326 -2.45 9.41 17.78
C ASN A 326 -1.47 8.42 17.13
N GLY A 327 -1.97 7.29 16.62
CA GLY A 327 -1.19 6.25 15.97
C GLY A 327 -0.57 6.63 14.61
N PHE A 328 -1.19 7.42 13.73
CA PHE A 328 -0.61 7.59 12.39
C PHE A 328 0.43 8.70 12.30
N ALA A 329 0.16 9.85 12.90
CA ALA A 329 1.18 10.88 13.05
C ALA A 329 2.37 10.35 13.87
N SER A 330 2.12 9.49 14.88
CA SER A 330 3.22 8.82 15.59
C SER A 330 3.97 7.84 14.71
N ARG A 331 3.28 7.06 13.87
CA ARG A 331 3.92 6.09 12.95
C ARG A 331 4.75 6.78 11.86
N PHE A 332 4.27 7.91 11.35
CA PHE A 332 5.03 8.74 10.42
C PHE A 332 6.27 9.32 11.10
N ARG A 333 6.12 9.91 12.29
CA ARG A 333 7.24 10.36 13.11
C ARG A 333 8.23 9.22 13.39
N ASP A 334 7.75 8.02 13.71
CA ASP A 334 8.60 6.88 13.99
C ASP A 334 9.46 6.56 12.74
N ALA A 335 8.87 6.54 11.54
CA ALA A 335 9.62 6.37 10.29
C ALA A 335 10.64 7.50 10.05
N LEU A 336 10.28 8.76 10.31
CA LEU A 336 11.21 9.88 10.21
C LEU A 336 12.39 9.75 11.18
N SER A 337 12.14 9.29 12.41
CA SER A 337 13.17 9.17 13.47
C SER A 337 14.26 8.15 13.16
N THR A 338 14.01 7.26 12.20
CA THR A 338 14.95 6.22 11.76
C THR A 338 15.47 6.51 10.34
N THR A 339 15.28 7.74 9.85
CA THR A 339 15.81 8.18 8.58
C THR A 339 17.33 8.41 8.67
N GLU A 340 18.06 7.68 7.84
CA GLU A 340 19.53 7.66 7.80
C GLU A 340 20.10 8.44 6.62
N SER A 341 19.29 8.74 5.61
CA SER A 341 19.64 9.70 4.56
C SER A 341 18.39 10.42 4.05
N CYS A 342 18.53 11.70 3.76
CA CYS A 342 17.41 12.53 3.32
C CYS A 342 17.87 13.72 2.49
N SER A 343 17.19 14.00 1.37
CA SER A 343 17.47 15.19 0.56
C SER A 343 16.31 15.59 -0.35
N ASN A 344 16.11 16.90 -0.53
CA ASN A 344 15.22 17.48 -1.53
C ASN A 344 13.77 16.97 -1.45
N ASN A 345 13.22 16.77 -0.25
CA ASN A 345 11.83 16.37 -0.10
C ASN A 345 10.93 17.57 0.15
N VAL A 346 9.64 17.40 -0.13
CA VAL A 346 8.63 18.43 0.12
C VAL A 346 7.51 17.87 0.97
N ILE A 347 7.11 18.63 2.00
CA ILE A 347 5.85 18.42 2.70
C ILE A 347 4.89 19.50 2.22
N ALA A 348 3.84 19.10 1.49
CA ALA A 348 2.84 19.99 0.93
C ALA A 348 1.56 19.94 1.76
N TRP A 349 1.40 20.88 2.69
CA TRP A 349 0.13 21.08 3.37
C TRP A 349 -0.83 21.82 2.46
N MET A 350 -1.73 21.09 1.81
CA MET A 350 -2.65 21.70 0.87
C MET A 350 -3.82 22.42 1.55
N GLY A 351 -3.75 22.57 2.87
CA GLY A 351 -4.75 23.23 3.66
C GLY A 351 -4.66 24.73 3.78
N ASP A 352 -5.84 25.35 3.82
CA ASP A 352 -6.05 26.75 4.18
C ASP A 352 -5.83 26.98 5.68
N SER A 353 -5.92 25.93 6.50
CA SER A 353 -5.42 26.00 7.88
C SER A 353 -3.88 25.99 7.89
N VAL A 354 -3.26 26.59 8.91
CA VAL A 354 -1.80 26.51 9.09
C VAL A 354 -1.42 25.06 9.46
N TRP A 355 -0.34 24.52 8.88
CA TRP A 355 0.20 23.20 9.21
C TRP A 355 0.43 23.11 10.74
N PRO A 356 0.20 21.95 11.36
CA PRO A 356 -0.51 21.96 12.63
C PRO A 356 0.32 22.48 13.80
N ALA A 357 0.04 23.71 14.22
CA ALA A 357 0.53 24.24 15.49
C ALA A 357 -0.28 23.73 16.70
N LYS A 358 -1.42 23.05 16.52
CA LYS A 358 -2.43 22.86 17.57
C LYS A 358 -2.62 21.45 18.11
N VAL A 359 -2.03 20.39 17.53
CA VAL A 359 -2.07 19.03 18.11
C VAL A 359 -0.67 18.53 18.49
N LEU A 360 -0.52 18.05 19.72
CA LEU A 360 0.77 17.61 20.28
C LEU A 360 1.50 16.54 19.47
N VAL A 361 0.77 15.63 18.81
CA VAL A 361 1.40 14.55 18.03
C VAL A 361 1.98 15.08 16.73
N GLU A 362 1.30 16.02 16.07
CA GLU A 362 1.80 16.69 14.87
C GLU A 362 3.02 17.57 15.20
N ARG A 363 3.01 18.26 16.35
CA ARG A 363 4.19 18.97 16.86
C ARG A 363 5.42 18.06 17.00
N ARG A 364 5.23 16.79 17.37
CA ARG A 364 6.34 15.83 17.45
C ARG A 364 6.86 15.41 16.07
N ALA A 365 5.98 15.25 15.08
CA ALA A 365 6.39 15.00 13.71
C ALA A 365 7.15 16.22 13.12
N ILE A 366 6.66 17.44 13.39
CA ILE A 366 7.34 18.70 13.01
C ILE A 366 8.73 18.77 13.63
N LYS A 367 8.84 18.51 14.94
CA LYS A 367 10.15 18.47 15.61
C LYS A 367 11.08 17.45 14.95
N GLU A 368 10.57 16.31 14.49
CA GLU A 368 11.38 15.33 13.80
C GLU A 368 11.83 15.79 12.41
N ILE A 369 10.96 16.50 11.67
CA ILE A 369 11.34 17.17 10.41
C ILE A 369 12.44 18.21 10.65
N GLU A 370 12.33 19.02 11.70
CA GLU A 370 13.36 19.99 12.09
C GLU A 370 14.68 19.29 12.47
N ASN A 371 14.61 18.18 13.22
CA ASN A 371 15.79 17.38 13.56
C ASN A 371 16.46 16.82 12.31
N LEU A 372 15.67 16.31 11.37
CA LEU A 372 16.19 15.81 10.10
C LEU A 372 16.80 16.93 9.26
N ASN A 373 16.21 18.12 9.21
CA ASN A 373 16.80 19.28 8.52
C ASN A 373 18.10 19.77 9.17
N LYS A 374 18.26 19.60 10.49
CA LYS A 374 19.54 19.86 11.18
C LYS A 374 20.59 18.80 10.86
N LYS A 375 20.18 17.52 10.83
CA LYS A 375 21.06 16.38 10.52
C LYS A 375 21.46 16.34 9.05
N PHE A 376 20.54 16.69 8.16
CA PHE A 376 20.65 16.67 6.71
C PHE A 376 20.09 17.99 6.15
N PRO A 377 20.94 19.02 5.97
CA PRO A 377 20.51 20.31 5.43
C PRO A 377 19.78 20.15 4.09
N GLY A 378 18.59 20.75 3.95
CA GLY A 378 17.77 20.64 2.74
C GLY A 378 16.98 19.32 2.63
N CYS A 379 16.84 18.56 3.71
CA CYS A 379 16.06 17.32 3.74
C CYS A 379 14.58 17.53 3.39
N PHE A 380 13.90 18.49 4.03
CA PHE A 380 12.50 18.84 3.78
C PHE A 380 12.30 20.34 3.61
N THR A 381 11.55 20.71 2.57
CA THR A 381 10.88 22.01 2.42
C THR A 381 9.40 21.85 2.76
N ILE A 382 8.83 22.78 3.53
CA ILE A 382 7.40 22.78 3.86
C ILE A 382 6.71 23.85 3.02
N LEU A 383 5.67 23.46 2.29
CA LEU A 383 4.78 24.36 1.54
C LEU A 383 3.38 24.32 2.16
N GLU A 384 2.66 25.44 2.11
CA GLU A 384 1.32 25.55 2.69
C GLU A 384 0.28 26.16 1.72
N GLY A 385 -0.99 25.89 1.98
CA GLY A 385 -2.13 26.53 1.33
C GLY A 385 -2.09 26.49 -0.19
N ARG A 386 -2.23 27.66 -0.81
CA ARG A 386 -2.30 27.79 -2.27
C ARG A 386 -1.03 27.35 -2.96
N GLU A 387 0.12 27.59 -2.35
CA GLU A 387 1.42 27.20 -2.91
C GLU A 387 1.56 25.68 -2.91
N ALA A 388 1.28 25.02 -1.77
CA ALA A 388 1.27 23.57 -1.67
C ALA A 388 0.34 22.91 -2.70
N ARG A 389 -0.88 23.45 -2.88
CA ARG A 389 -1.84 22.95 -3.88
C ARG A 389 -1.29 23.06 -5.29
N ARG A 390 -0.74 24.23 -5.67
CA ARG A 390 -0.16 24.42 -7.00
C ARG A 390 1.03 23.51 -7.25
N PHE A 391 1.89 23.36 -6.26
CA PHE A 391 3.05 22.48 -6.32
C PHE A 391 2.62 21.02 -6.52
N TRP A 392 1.69 20.52 -5.70
CA TRP A 392 1.17 19.15 -5.83
C TRP A 392 0.54 18.91 -7.20
N GLU A 393 -0.37 19.78 -7.65
CA GLU A 393 -1.01 19.61 -8.96
C GLU A 393 0.00 19.65 -10.11
N GLY A 394 1.02 20.50 -10.02
CA GLY A 394 2.13 20.55 -10.97
C GLY A 394 2.91 19.24 -11.01
N ALA A 395 3.40 18.76 -9.85
CA ALA A 395 4.18 17.53 -9.75
C ALA A 395 3.36 16.29 -10.19
N ARG A 396 2.10 16.19 -9.75
CA ARG A 396 1.17 15.13 -10.15
C ARG A 396 0.96 15.11 -11.66
N LYS A 397 0.68 16.27 -12.26
CA LYS A 397 0.47 16.38 -13.71
C LYS A 397 1.74 16.05 -14.48
N ASN A 398 2.89 16.50 -14.00
CA ASN A 398 4.18 16.17 -14.59
C ASN A 398 4.42 14.65 -14.59
N TRP A 399 4.16 13.97 -13.46
CA TRP A 399 4.22 12.50 -13.39
C TRP A 399 3.33 11.82 -14.41
N ILE A 400 2.07 12.24 -14.50
CA ILE A 400 1.12 11.68 -15.49
C ILE A 400 1.64 11.89 -16.92
N ASN A 401 2.25 13.05 -17.22
CA ASN A 401 2.83 13.35 -18.54
C ASN A 401 4.06 12.50 -18.84
N CYS A 402 4.95 12.32 -17.86
CA CYS A 402 6.18 11.55 -17.99
C CYS A 402 5.96 10.03 -18.01
N HIS A 403 4.77 9.56 -17.62
CA HIS A 403 4.43 8.15 -17.53
C HIS A 403 3.29 7.70 -18.47
N PRO A 404 3.41 7.89 -19.81
CA PRO A 404 2.39 7.48 -20.75
C PRO A 404 2.21 5.94 -20.85
N GLN A 405 3.20 5.17 -20.43
CA GLN A 405 3.21 3.70 -20.45
C GLN A 405 2.36 3.07 -19.34
N VAL A 406 2.06 3.81 -18.27
CA VAL A 406 1.21 3.31 -17.17
C VAL A 406 -0.23 3.25 -17.66
N GLY A 407 -0.96 2.19 -17.33
CA GLY A 407 -2.37 2.05 -17.70
C GLY A 407 -3.22 3.25 -17.29
N ARG A 408 -4.31 3.51 -18.03
CA ARG A 408 -5.28 4.57 -17.74
C ARG A 408 -6.66 3.97 -17.54
N ILE A 409 -7.35 4.41 -16.50
CA ILE A 409 -8.74 4.03 -16.24
C ILE A 409 -9.65 4.92 -17.09
N PRO A 410 -10.48 4.35 -17.99
CA PRO A 410 -11.40 5.14 -18.79
C PRO A 410 -12.51 5.79 -17.96
N LYS A 411 -13.16 6.78 -18.57
CA LYS A 411 -14.33 7.46 -18.00
C LYS A 411 -15.42 6.45 -17.61
N ASN A 412 -16.08 6.68 -16.48
CA ASN A 412 -17.18 5.85 -15.96
C ASN A 412 -16.84 4.39 -15.63
N VAL A 413 -15.55 4.00 -15.61
CA VAL A 413 -15.16 2.62 -15.26
C VAL A 413 -14.96 2.45 -13.75
N SER A 414 -14.32 3.42 -13.08
CA SER A 414 -14.20 3.43 -11.62
C SER A 414 -15.25 4.34 -10.98
N PRO A 415 -15.98 3.86 -9.96
CA PRO A 415 -16.90 4.71 -9.19
C PRO A 415 -16.22 5.90 -8.50
N LYS A 416 -14.92 5.80 -8.19
CA LYS A 416 -14.14 6.88 -7.55
C LYS A 416 -13.55 7.87 -8.56
N LEU A 417 -13.53 7.51 -9.85
CA LEU A 417 -13.00 8.32 -10.94
C LEU A 417 -14.04 8.41 -12.07
N PRO A 418 -15.15 9.14 -11.86
CA PRO A 418 -16.21 9.23 -12.86
C PRO A 418 -15.72 9.82 -14.19
N ASN A 419 -14.70 10.68 -14.15
CA ASN A 419 -14.09 11.28 -15.34
C ASN A 419 -12.96 10.44 -15.96
N GLY A 420 -12.61 9.30 -15.36
CA GLY A 420 -11.43 8.52 -15.73
C GLY A 420 -10.12 9.20 -15.31
N ASP A 421 -9.01 8.57 -15.65
CA ASP A 421 -7.69 9.16 -15.49
C ASP A 421 -7.45 10.25 -16.54
N PRO A 422 -6.74 11.34 -16.18
CA PRO A 422 -6.23 12.29 -17.16
C PRO A 422 -5.31 11.62 -18.20
N SER A 423 -5.37 12.12 -19.44
CA SER A 423 -4.43 11.77 -20.49
C SER A 423 -3.02 12.28 -20.17
N SER A 424 -2.00 11.51 -20.56
CA SER A 424 -0.61 11.95 -20.59
C SER A 424 -0.33 12.85 -21.80
N ASP A 425 0.64 13.73 -21.66
CA ASP A 425 1.25 14.47 -22.77
C ASP A 425 2.76 14.50 -22.57
N ILE A 426 3.48 13.56 -23.20
CA ILE A 426 4.93 13.38 -23.03
C ILE A 426 5.72 14.62 -23.46
N SER A 427 5.19 15.43 -24.38
CA SER A 427 5.83 16.69 -24.80
C SER A 427 5.87 17.74 -23.70
N LYS A 428 5.03 17.57 -22.66
CA LYS A 428 4.96 18.40 -21.46
C LYS A 428 5.60 17.74 -20.24
N CYS A 429 6.33 16.63 -20.43
CA CYS A 429 7.14 16.05 -19.37
C CYS A 429 8.38 16.93 -19.12
N ASP A 430 8.59 17.31 -17.86
CA ASP A 430 9.84 17.89 -17.38
C ASP A 430 10.53 16.88 -16.46
N THR A 431 11.55 16.21 -16.99
CA THR A 431 12.32 15.17 -16.30
C THR A 431 13.14 15.71 -15.13
N ASN A 432 13.34 17.03 -15.04
CA ASN A 432 14.08 17.67 -13.96
C ASN A 432 13.16 18.15 -12.82
N ALA A 433 11.84 18.20 -13.04
CA ALA A 433 10.87 18.58 -12.04
C ALA A 433 10.40 17.38 -11.20
N TYR A 434 9.74 17.63 -10.08
CA TYR A 434 9.07 16.58 -9.31
C TYR A 434 8.04 15.86 -10.16
N GLY A 435 7.97 14.53 -10.01
CA GLY A 435 7.18 13.68 -10.89
C GLY A 435 7.81 13.49 -12.27
N GLY A 436 8.97 14.08 -12.55
CA GLY A 436 9.62 13.98 -13.85
C GLY A 436 10.08 12.57 -14.19
N GLY A 437 10.30 11.73 -13.16
CA GLY A 437 10.88 10.41 -13.27
C GLY A 437 12.23 10.52 -13.91
N GLY A 438 13.30 10.64 -13.13
CA GLY A 438 14.64 10.87 -13.65
C GLY A 438 14.93 9.88 -14.77
N THR A 439 14.89 10.35 -16.02
CA THR A 439 15.22 9.56 -17.21
C THR A 439 16.72 9.36 -17.25
N ASN A 440 17.22 8.59 -16.28
CA ASN A 440 18.42 7.81 -16.44
C ASN A 440 17.96 6.36 -16.53
N ILE A 441 17.60 5.96 -17.76
CA ILE A 441 17.63 4.56 -18.21
C ILE A 441 19.07 3.96 -18.09
N SER A 442 20.02 4.63 -17.42
CA SER A 442 21.37 4.17 -17.15
C SER A 442 21.95 4.69 -15.83
N ALA A 443 21.17 4.71 -14.74
CA ALA A 443 21.79 4.71 -13.41
C ALA A 443 22.13 3.26 -13.04
N THR A 444 23.32 2.83 -13.43
CA THR A 444 24.01 1.70 -12.80
C THR A 444 24.08 2.03 -11.32
N ILE A 445 23.12 1.55 -10.54
CA ILE A 445 23.30 1.42 -9.10
C ILE A 445 24.50 0.48 -8.98
N SER A 446 25.65 1.07 -8.66
CA SER A 446 26.81 0.30 -8.22
C SER A 446 26.33 -0.46 -6.99
N LEU A 447 26.04 -1.74 -7.20
CA LEU A 447 25.88 -2.70 -6.12
C LEU A 447 27.18 -2.63 -5.35
N VAL A 448 27.15 -2.00 -4.17
CA VAL A 448 28.24 -2.15 -3.22
C VAL A 448 28.33 -3.66 -2.94
N PRO A 449 29.53 -4.27 -3.09
CA PRO A 449 29.72 -5.71 -2.95
C PRO A 449 29.28 -6.26 -1.60
#